data_AF-A0A183DGW4-F1
#
_entry.id   AF-A0A183DGW4-F1
#
_cell.length_a   1.000
_cell.length_b   1.000
_cell.length_c   1.000
_cell.angle_alpha   90.00
_cell.angle_beta   90.00
_cell.angle_gamma   90.00
#
_symmetry.space_group_name_H-M   'P 1'
#
loop_
_entity.id
_entity.type
_entity.pdbx_description
1 polymer ?
#
loop_
_entity_poly.entity_id
_entity_poly.type
_entity_poly.pdbx_seq_one_letter_code
_entity_poly.pdbx_strand_id
1 'polypeptide(L)'
;LRQLRIEKFFVYWGQDIFPNVTPLECGRMYRVDFSKDFIGREALLEQKKAGIHKRFVQLLVQNHDLDSDPWPQGGELIYRYGAPVGRTTSAAYGYTLGCQV
;
A
#
# COMPACT_ATOMS: atom_id res chain seq x y z
N LEU A 1 -4.22 12.34 12.56
CA LEU A 1 -4.85 12.05 11.24
C LEU A 1 -4.23 10.84 10.52
N ARG A 2 -2.92 10.55 10.69
CA ARG A 2 -2.26 9.39 10.06
C ARG A 2 -2.95 8.06 10.38
N GLN A 3 -3.23 7.80 11.66
CA GLN A 3 -3.85 6.56 12.15
C GLN A 3 -5.18 6.29 11.43
N LEU A 4 -6.09 7.27 11.45
CA LEU A 4 -7.41 7.14 10.84
C LEU A 4 -7.36 6.89 9.33
N ARG A 5 -6.44 7.54 8.59
CA ARG A 5 -6.31 7.31 7.14
C ARG A 5 -5.77 5.91 6.84
N ILE A 6 -4.87 5.41 7.68
CA ILE A 6 -4.29 4.07 7.53
C ILE A 6 -5.39 3.04 7.77
N GLU A 7 -6.17 3.16 8.84
CA GLU A 7 -7.31 2.26 9.10
C GLU A 7 -8.32 2.21 7.95
N LYS A 8 -8.56 3.32 7.27
CA LYS A 8 -9.45 3.38 6.09
C LYS A 8 -8.77 3.00 4.77
N PHE A 9 -7.51 2.58 4.81
CA PHE A 9 -6.69 2.27 3.65
C PHE A 9 -6.67 3.41 2.62
N PHE A 10 -6.60 4.65 3.11
CA PHE A 10 -6.45 5.83 2.27
C PHE A 10 -4.98 6.06 1.96
N VAL A 11 -4.68 6.02 0.66
CA VAL A 11 -3.34 6.21 0.13
C VAL A 11 -2.94 7.66 0.21
N TYR A 12 -1.70 7.91 0.63
CA TYR A 12 -1.11 9.24 0.65
C TYR A 12 -0.06 9.40 -0.46
N TRP A 13 -0.23 10.44 -1.27
CA TRP A 13 0.71 10.73 -2.36
C TRP A 13 2.04 11.23 -1.82
N GLY A 14 3.16 10.70 -2.32
CA GLY A 14 4.50 11.07 -1.86
C GLY A 14 4.95 10.34 -0.58
N GLN A 15 4.12 9.45 -0.03
CA GLN A 15 4.52 8.55 1.05
C GLN A 15 4.17 7.09 0.73
N ASP A 16 2.91 6.81 0.38
CA ASP A 16 2.45 5.45 0.09
C ASP A 16 2.64 5.06 -1.37
N ILE A 17 2.37 6.00 -2.27
CA ILE A 17 2.60 5.81 -3.70
C ILE A 17 3.44 6.97 -4.25
N PHE A 18 4.12 6.70 -5.35
CA PHE A 18 5.00 7.62 -6.10
C PHE A 18 4.72 7.49 -7.62
N PRO A 19 5.30 8.32 -8.51
CA PRO A 19 5.00 8.30 -9.96
C PRO A 19 5.25 6.95 -10.65
N ASN A 20 5.97 6.05 -9.99
CA ASN A 20 6.26 4.70 -10.42
C ASN A 20 5.25 3.64 -9.92
N VAL A 21 4.09 4.07 -9.38
CA VAL A 21 3.01 3.17 -8.94
C VAL A 21 1.75 3.48 -9.74
N THR A 22 1.22 2.45 -10.37
CA THR A 22 0.02 2.54 -11.20
C THR A 22 -1.27 2.35 -10.39
N PRO A 23 -2.42 2.85 -10.87
CA PRO A 23 -3.74 2.57 -10.28
C PRO A 23 -4.06 1.08 -10.13
N LEU A 24 -3.51 0.23 -11.02
CA LEU A 24 -3.63 -1.23 -10.92
C LEU A 24 -2.85 -1.79 -9.73
N GLU A 25 -1.59 -1.41 -9.60
CA GLU A 25 -0.72 -1.86 -8.50
C GLU A 25 -1.20 -1.36 -7.14
N CYS A 26 -1.70 -0.13 -7.08
CA CYS A 26 -2.29 0.37 -5.84
C CYS A 26 -3.74 -0.08 -5.65
N GLY A 27 -4.38 -0.82 -6.57
CA GLY A 27 -5.75 -1.32 -6.37
C GLY A 27 -6.84 -0.24 -6.38
N ARG A 28 -6.59 0.92 -7.01
CA ARG A 28 -7.55 2.04 -7.14
C ARG A 28 -8.17 2.12 -8.53
N MET A 29 -8.22 0.99 -9.23
CA MET A 29 -8.66 0.94 -10.63
C MET A 29 -10.10 1.36 -10.85
N TYR A 30 -10.95 1.22 -9.82
CA TYR A 30 -12.33 1.69 -9.82
C TYR A 30 -12.48 3.22 -9.92
N ARG A 31 -11.39 3.98 -9.76
CA ARG A 31 -11.35 5.44 -9.92
C ARG A 31 -10.94 5.89 -11.33
N VAL A 32 -10.61 4.97 -12.23
CA VAL A 32 -10.15 5.27 -13.59
C VAL A 32 -11.25 4.99 -14.58
N ASP A 33 -11.61 5.99 -15.37
CA ASP A 33 -12.64 5.90 -16.41
C ASP A 33 -12.00 5.71 -17.79
N PHE A 34 -12.03 4.48 -18.30
CA PHE A 34 -11.45 4.11 -19.59
C PHE A 34 -12.24 4.58 -20.82
N SER A 35 -13.44 5.12 -20.63
CA SER A 35 -14.23 5.70 -21.72
C SER A 35 -13.67 7.03 -22.20
N LYS A 36 -12.90 7.72 -21.34
CA LYS A 36 -12.26 9.01 -21.64
C LYS A 36 -10.89 8.81 -22.26
N ASP A 37 -10.44 9.82 -23.01
CA ASP A 37 -9.06 9.93 -23.43
C ASP A 37 -8.23 10.68 -22.36
N PHE A 38 -7.09 10.11 -21.98
CA PHE A 38 -6.22 10.65 -20.93
C PHE A 38 -4.79 10.09 -21.02
N ILE A 39 -3.84 10.83 -20.45
CA ILE A 39 -2.42 10.47 -20.43
C ILE A 39 -2.22 9.14 -19.69
N GLY A 40 -1.61 8.16 -20.36
CA GLY A 40 -1.32 6.84 -19.80
C GLY A 40 -2.45 5.82 -19.94
N ARG A 41 -3.54 6.14 -20.64
CA ARG A 41 -4.66 5.23 -20.88
C ARG A 41 -4.23 3.91 -21.53
N GLU A 42 -3.50 3.99 -22.63
CA GLU A 42 -3.04 2.81 -23.40
C GLU A 42 -2.12 1.93 -22.56
N ALA A 43 -1.14 2.55 -21.88
CA ALA A 43 -0.24 1.85 -20.97
C ALA A 43 -0.99 1.11 -19.84
N LEU A 44 -2.04 1.71 -19.27
CA LEU A 44 -2.87 1.02 -18.25
C LEU A 44 -3.70 -0.12 -18.83
N LEU A 45 -4.18 -0.02 -20.07
CA LEU A 45 -4.88 -1.11 -20.74
C LEU A 45 -3.94 -2.29 -21.03
N GLU A 46 -2.71 -2.02 -21.45
CA GLU A 46 -1.68 -3.04 -21.64
C GLU A 46 -1.29 -3.71 -20.33
N GLN A 47 -1.03 -2.92 -19.28
CA GLN A 47 -0.73 -3.45 -17.95
C GLN A 47 -1.88 -4.31 -17.41
N LYS A 48 -3.15 -3.93 -17.67
CA LYS A 48 -4.31 -4.73 -17.28
C LYS A 48 -4.30 -6.12 -17.93
N LYS A 49 -3.83 -6.23 -19.19
CA LYS A 49 -3.70 -7.52 -19.90
C LYS A 49 -2.52 -8.34 -19.39
N ALA A 50 -1.38 -7.68 -19.15
CA ALA A 50 -0.16 -8.34 -18.68
C ALA A 50 -0.23 -8.79 -17.21
N GLY A 51 -1.02 -8.08 -16.39
CA GLY A 51 -1.07 -8.27 -14.95
C GLY A 51 -0.11 -7.35 -14.19
N ILE A 52 -0.12 -7.46 -12.86
CA ILE A 52 0.75 -6.68 -11.96
C ILE A 52 1.78 -7.58 -11.29
N HIS A 53 2.98 -7.06 -11.09
CA HIS A 53 4.07 -7.76 -10.40
C HIS A 53 4.24 -7.30 -8.93
N LYS A 54 3.63 -6.17 -8.56
CA LYS A 54 3.58 -5.66 -7.18
C LYS A 54 2.16 -5.19 -6.86
N ARG A 55 1.78 -5.27 -5.58
CA ARG A 55 0.49 -4.79 -5.09
C ARG A 55 0.66 -4.02 -3.79
N PHE A 56 0.01 -2.87 -3.68
CA PHE A 56 -0.13 -2.15 -2.42
C PHE A 56 -1.13 -2.89 -1.52
N VAL A 57 -0.67 -3.29 -0.34
CA VAL A 57 -1.47 -4.06 0.63
C VAL A 57 -1.43 -3.38 1.99
N GLN A 58 -2.39 -3.74 2.84
CA GLN A 58 -2.39 -3.42 4.25
C GLN A 58 -2.02 -4.68 5.02
N LEU A 59 -1.12 -4.56 5.99
CA LEU A 59 -0.70 -5.65 6.85
C LEU A 59 -1.10 -5.32 8.27
N LEU A 60 -1.71 -6.25 8.98
CA LEU A 60 -1.97 -6.12 10.41
C LEU A 60 -0.91 -6.95 11.12
N VAL A 61 -0.12 -6.30 11.98
CA VAL A 61 0.93 -6.99 12.74
C VAL A 61 0.28 -7.72 13.90
N GLN A 62 0.40 -9.05 13.87
CA GLN A 62 -0.05 -9.90 14.97
C GLN A 62 1.05 -10.02 16.02
N ASN A 63 0.65 -10.12 17.29
CA ASN A 63 1.55 -10.32 18.43
C ASN A 63 2.66 -9.26 18.57
N HIS A 64 2.39 -8.02 18.17
CA HIS A 64 3.28 -6.88 18.47
C HIS A 64 3.11 -6.47 19.93
N ASP A 65 4.18 -6.51 20.71
CA ASP A 65 4.20 -6.04 22.09
C ASP A 65 4.41 -4.52 22.11
N LEU A 66 3.41 -3.77 22.59
CA LEU A 66 3.44 -2.32 22.59
C LEU A 66 4.51 -1.72 23.52
N ASP A 67 4.95 -2.47 24.53
CA ASP A 67 5.89 -2.02 25.55
C ASP A 67 7.34 -2.37 25.20
N SER A 68 7.56 -3.47 24.47
CA SER A 68 8.91 -3.99 24.21
C SER A 68 9.33 -3.99 22.73
N ASP A 69 8.40 -4.14 21.79
CA ASP A 69 8.74 -4.19 20.37
C ASP A 69 8.90 -2.77 19.77
N PRO A 70 9.83 -2.57 18.82
CA PRO A 70 9.94 -1.31 18.11
C PRO A 70 8.68 -1.03 17.29
N TRP A 71 8.24 0.21 17.31
CA TRP A 71 7.05 0.64 16.59
C TRP A 71 7.36 0.91 15.11
N PRO A 72 6.67 0.24 14.16
CA PRO A 72 6.87 0.50 12.74
C PRO A 72 6.51 1.95 12.39
N GLN A 73 7.34 2.59 11.57
CA GLN A 73 7.15 3.98 11.11
C GLN A 73 6.95 4.07 9.59
N GLY A 74 7.36 3.04 8.86
CA GLY A 74 7.42 2.98 7.40
C GLY A 74 8.87 2.91 6.90
N GLY A 75 9.10 2.15 5.83
CA GLY A 75 10.43 1.92 5.27
C GLY A 75 11.09 0.60 5.69
N GLU A 76 10.46 -0.16 6.58
CA GLU A 76 10.91 -1.49 7.00
C GLU A 76 10.77 -2.52 5.87
N LEU A 77 11.73 -3.45 5.79
CA LEU A 77 11.69 -4.53 4.81
C LEU A 77 10.70 -5.62 5.21
N ILE A 78 9.92 -6.10 4.24
CA ILE A 78 9.01 -7.22 4.40
C ILE A 78 9.71 -8.46 3.87
N TYR A 79 9.83 -9.48 4.72
CA TYR A 79 10.39 -10.77 4.37
C TYR A 79 9.29 -11.82 4.19
N ARG A 80 9.47 -12.70 3.20
CA ARG A 80 8.65 -13.90 3.01
C ARG A 80 9.58 -15.07 2.75
N TYR A 81 9.52 -16.08 3.61
CA TYR A 81 10.39 -17.27 3.56
C TYR A 81 11.89 -16.93 3.49
N GLY A 82 12.32 -15.96 4.30
CA GLY A 82 13.72 -15.53 4.36
C GLY A 82 14.19 -14.61 3.22
N ALA A 83 13.35 -14.35 2.20
CA ALA A 83 13.67 -13.43 1.11
C ALA A 83 12.97 -12.08 1.28
N PRO A 84 13.63 -10.94 0.98
CA PRO A 84 12.97 -9.64 0.96
C PRO A 84 12.01 -9.55 -0.23
N VAL A 85 10.75 -9.21 0.03
CA VAL A 85 9.69 -9.15 -1.00
C VAL A 85 9.02 -7.79 -1.13
N GLY A 86 9.37 -6.84 -0.26
CA GLY A 86 8.79 -5.51 -0.29
C GLY A 86 9.27 -4.63 0.85
N ARG A 87 8.63 -3.47 0.97
CA ARG A 87 8.90 -2.49 2.00
C ARG A 87 7.59 -1.85 2.44
N THR A 88 7.43 -1.61 3.73
CA THR A 88 6.33 -0.79 4.26
C THR A 88 6.48 0.65 3.78
N THR A 89 5.37 1.39 3.70
CA THR A 89 5.37 2.80 3.28
C THR A 89 4.98 3.73 4.41
N SER A 90 3.86 3.42 5.05
CA SER A 90 3.36 4.07 6.24
C SER A 90 2.97 2.99 7.22
N ALA A 91 3.19 3.25 8.50
CA ALA A 91 2.62 2.45 9.57
C ALA A 91 2.07 3.36 10.67
N ALA A 92 1.09 2.85 11.40
CA ALA A 92 0.62 3.41 12.67
C ALA A 92 -0.23 2.40 13.45
N TYR A 93 -0.38 2.64 14.75
CA TYR A 93 -1.35 1.91 15.56
C TYR A 93 -2.79 2.30 15.17
N GLY A 94 -3.57 1.31 14.76
CA GLY A 94 -5.00 1.45 14.49
C GLY A 94 -5.80 1.26 15.78
N TYR A 95 -6.29 2.34 16.38
CA TYR A 95 -7.07 2.29 17.62
C TYR A 95 -8.42 1.56 17.46
N THR A 96 -9.05 1.65 16.29
CA THR A 96 -10.27 0.88 15.96
C THR A 96 -9.94 -0.60 15.73
N LEU A 97 -8.76 -0.88 15.17
CA LEU A 97 -8.30 -2.22 14.83
C LEU A 97 -7.59 -2.95 15.98
N GLY A 98 -7.14 -2.23 17.01
CA GLY A 98 -6.45 -2.77 18.18
C GLY A 98 -5.06 -3.35 17.90
N CYS A 99 -4.40 -2.95 16.80
CA CYS A 99 -3.09 -3.47 16.41
C CYS A 99 -2.29 -2.48 15.56
N GLN A 100 -0.99 -2.77 15.34
CA GLN A 100 -0.17 -2.03 14.38
C GLN A 100 -0.56 -2.38 12.95
N VAL A 101 -0.60 -1.35 12.10
CA VAL A 101 -1.02 -1.43 10.69
C VAL A 101 -0.08 -0.68 9.79
#